data_AF-U6M0H4-F1
#
_entry.id   AF-U6M0H4-F1
#
_cell.length_a   1.000
_cell.length_b   1.000
_cell.length_c   1.000
_cell.angle_alpha   90.00
_cell.angle_beta   90.00
_cell.angle_gamma   90.00
#
_symmetry.space_group_name_H-M   'P 1'
#
loop_
_entity.id
_entity.type
_entity.pdbx_description
1 polymer ?
#
loop_
_entity_poly.entity_id
_entity_poly.type
_entity_poly.pdbx_seq_one_letter_code
_entity_poly.pdbx_strand_id
1 'polypeptide(L)'
;MATLAESFLNDLQELDDGEDDQQQIGGAAGGSGAAAAAAAANPEDDEHEPIPDAVEEYFRDKSGINAPSVVSSLAQQPRFIRLLEQARELTPQAAVASGEELALIEECNQLVIDIDTDILAVYRFIRDIYSIKFPELESIVQAPLEYIAVVQRIQNQTDLTQVDLSDLLPSPMIMALTVAASLSISSGSGGNSSNAGRRLPEEDLDKAMAAAKEALLLAEKRKEVLQYLESRMMLVAPNVSAILGAALTARLLTKVGGLENLAKMPAQNIMLVGSQKRSSLSLSTKGDASNAFSSLLCSCDLIMLTPPPYRKRAMRLLSGRVGLAARVDVYGNKPAAAAAAAEAAAAAAAADADATGEDAELEEGIQIKDNNNPGEVGKQLREGIVQALMKAQEPPPAPIKKALPIPEERSKAKRGGKRHRRQKEQQEMTEIQKQLNRMKFGEQEDTVGLKGK
;
A
#
# COMPACT_ATOMS: atom_id res chain seq x y z
N MET A 1 55.98 3.48 8.68
CA MET A 1 54.99 3.54 7.59
C MET A 1 54.58 2.11 7.33
N ALA A 2 53.49 1.65 7.96
CA ALA A 2 52.93 0.33 7.67
C ALA A 2 52.38 0.35 6.24
N THR A 3 52.53 -0.76 5.53
CA THR A 3 52.10 -0.86 4.13
C THR A 3 50.59 -1.04 4.04
N LEU A 4 49.95 -0.57 2.96
CA LEU A 4 48.48 -0.64 2.79
C LEU A 4 47.89 -2.06 2.90
N ALA A 5 48.72 -3.09 2.75
CA ALA A 5 48.32 -4.47 2.96
C ALA A 5 48.19 -4.83 4.45
N GLU A 6 49.04 -4.27 5.32
CA GLU A 6 48.98 -4.49 6.76
C GLU A 6 47.81 -3.75 7.41
N SER A 7 47.42 -2.58 6.89
CA SER A 7 46.21 -1.90 7.35
C SER A 7 44.94 -2.66 6.98
N PHE A 8 44.90 -3.32 5.82
CA PHE A 8 43.75 -4.12 5.40
C PHE A 8 43.59 -5.42 6.21
N LEU A 9 44.70 -6.02 6.64
CA LEU A 9 44.68 -7.21 7.49
C LEU A 9 44.25 -6.87 8.93
N ASN A 10 44.68 -5.72 9.45
CA ASN A 10 44.20 -5.25 10.76
C ASN A 10 42.69 -4.92 10.75
N ASP A 11 42.17 -4.28 9.69
CA ASP A 11 40.74 -3.97 9.58
C ASP A 11 39.86 -5.23 9.49
N LEU A 12 40.39 -6.33 8.93
CA LEU A 12 39.69 -7.62 8.89
C LEU A 12 39.72 -8.37 10.23
N GLN A 13 40.75 -8.14 11.04
CA GLN A 13 40.91 -8.79 12.34
C GLN A 13 40.10 -8.08 13.45
N GLU A 14 39.90 -6.75 13.34
CA GLU A 14 38.99 -6.00 14.21
C GLU A 14 37.50 -6.33 14.01
N LEU A 15 37.12 -6.96 12.89
CA LEU A 15 35.74 -7.41 12.64
C LEU A 15 35.43 -8.79 13.21
N ASP A 16 36.44 -9.61 13.54
CA ASP A 16 36.27 -10.96 14.11
C ASP A 16 36.22 -10.92 15.66
N ASP A 17 36.87 -9.94 16.29
CA ASP A 17 36.91 -9.77 17.75
C ASP A 17 35.75 -8.92 18.33
N GLY A 18 34.68 -8.68 17.53
CA GLY A 18 33.62 -7.71 17.83
C GLY A 18 32.30 -8.24 18.42
N GLU A 19 32.16 -9.53 18.74
CA GLU A 19 30.87 -10.09 19.21
C GLU A 19 30.80 -10.56 20.67
N ASP A 20 31.82 -10.33 21.50
CA ASP A 20 31.75 -10.67 22.93
C ASP A 20 32.06 -9.46 23.83
N ASP A 21 31.06 -8.59 24.05
CA ASP A 21 30.73 -8.06 25.39
C ASP A 21 29.69 -6.91 25.33
N GLN A 22 28.44 -7.19 25.74
CA GLN A 22 27.63 -6.21 26.47
C GLN A 22 26.89 -6.81 27.67
N GLN A 23 27.42 -6.44 28.85
CA GLN A 23 26.72 -5.81 29.97
C GLN A 23 26.10 -6.68 31.08
N GLN A 24 26.89 -6.76 32.16
CA GLN A 24 26.44 -6.70 33.55
C GLN A 24 25.56 -5.48 33.84
N ILE A 25 24.35 -5.70 34.36
CA ILE A 25 23.70 -4.83 35.34
C ILE A 25 23.33 -5.70 36.55
N GLY A 26 23.87 -5.36 37.71
CA GLY A 26 23.76 -6.14 38.94
C GLY A 26 22.43 -5.98 39.69
N GLY A 27 22.16 -6.92 40.61
CA GLY A 27 21.06 -6.84 41.56
C GLY A 27 21.00 -8.07 42.46
N ALA A 28 21.16 -7.84 43.77
CA ALA A 28 21.33 -8.85 44.79
C ALA A 28 20.05 -9.64 45.18
N ALA A 29 20.29 -10.88 45.63
CA ALA A 29 19.66 -11.59 46.75
C ALA A 29 18.15 -11.94 46.75
N GLY A 30 17.88 -13.21 47.08
CA GLY A 30 16.76 -13.58 47.94
C GLY A 30 15.76 -14.57 47.33
N GLY A 31 15.96 -15.87 47.58
CA GLY A 31 14.94 -16.90 47.31
C GLY A 31 13.84 -16.97 48.37
N SER A 32 12.70 -17.59 48.03
CA SER A 32 12.01 -18.62 48.84
C SER A 32 10.61 -18.96 48.29
N GLY A 33 10.32 -20.27 48.30
CA GLY A 33 8.97 -20.88 48.36
C GLY A 33 8.22 -20.97 47.03
N ALA A 34 7.53 -22.04 46.66
CA ALA A 34 7.21 -23.34 47.27
C ALA A 34 6.64 -24.20 46.11
N ALA A 35 7.18 -25.39 45.81
CA ALA A 35 6.76 -26.71 46.29
C ALA A 35 5.27 -27.07 46.03
N ALA A 36 5.05 -28.04 45.13
CA ALA A 36 4.07 -29.15 45.16
C ALA A 36 3.92 -29.74 43.72
N ALA A 37 3.91 -31.04 43.42
CA ALA A 37 3.94 -32.26 44.24
C ALA A 37 4.26 -33.49 43.35
N ALA A 38 4.91 -34.49 43.96
CA ALA A 38 4.82 -35.95 43.74
C ALA A 38 5.17 -36.50 42.33
N ALA A 39 5.90 -37.61 42.14
CA ALA A 39 6.15 -38.78 42.99
C ALA A 39 7.46 -39.48 42.57
N ALA A 40 8.03 -40.25 43.48
CA ALA A 40 9.30 -40.96 43.35
C ALA A 40 9.17 -42.33 42.63
N ALA A 41 10.14 -42.68 41.77
CA ALA A 41 10.60 -44.06 41.53
C ALA A 41 11.92 -44.07 40.71
N ASN A 42 12.92 -44.81 41.24
CA ASN A 42 14.19 -45.36 40.69
C ASN A 42 14.83 -44.81 39.37
N PRO A 43 16.14 -44.47 39.38
CA PRO A 43 16.90 -44.07 38.21
C PRO A 43 17.83 -45.19 37.69
N GLU A 44 17.29 -46.25 37.11
CA GLU A 44 18.07 -47.22 36.34
C GLU A 44 17.17 -47.79 35.25
N ASP A 45 17.18 -47.17 34.05
CA ASP A 45 16.83 -47.73 32.73
C ASP A 45 16.67 -46.58 31.71
N ASP A 46 17.77 -45.92 31.32
CA ASP A 46 17.81 -45.03 30.15
C ASP A 46 18.09 -45.85 28.88
N GLU A 47 17.24 -46.85 28.61
CA GLU A 47 17.20 -47.56 27.33
C GLU A 47 16.15 -46.91 26.42
N HIS A 48 16.64 -46.16 25.43
CA HIS A 48 15.95 -45.78 24.20
C HIS A 48 14.56 -45.13 24.31
N GLU A 49 14.53 -43.82 24.58
CA GLU A 49 13.48 -43.00 23.98
C GLU A 49 13.71 -42.96 22.45
N PRO A 50 12.74 -43.37 21.62
CA PRO A 50 12.88 -43.30 20.18
C PRO A 50 12.99 -41.83 19.76
N ILE A 51 14.10 -41.48 19.10
CA ILE A 51 14.29 -40.17 18.48
C ILE A 51 13.08 -39.91 17.58
N PRO A 52 12.29 -38.84 17.79
CA PRO A 52 11.18 -38.53 16.91
C PRO A 52 11.72 -38.29 15.49
N ASP A 53 11.19 -39.06 14.54
CA ASP A 53 11.55 -38.98 13.13
C ASP A 53 11.10 -37.61 12.57
N ALA A 54 12.04 -36.66 12.54
CA ALA A 54 11.81 -35.29 12.08
C ALA A 54 11.25 -35.24 10.65
N VAL A 55 11.46 -36.28 9.85
CA VAL A 55 10.90 -36.40 8.50
C VAL A 55 9.40 -36.67 8.59
N GLU A 56 8.97 -37.53 9.50
CA GLU A 56 7.58 -37.85 9.72
C GLU A 56 6.82 -36.65 10.30
N GLU A 57 7.41 -35.86 11.20
CA GLU A 57 6.83 -34.62 11.73
C GLU A 57 6.75 -33.52 10.65
N TYR A 58 7.75 -33.41 9.76
CA TYR A 58 7.70 -32.50 8.60
C TYR A 58 6.61 -32.88 7.58
N PHE A 59 6.39 -34.19 7.38
CA PHE A 59 5.25 -34.68 6.59
C PHE A 59 3.92 -34.58 7.36
N ARG A 60 3.92 -34.65 8.69
CA ARG A 60 2.75 -34.43 9.55
C ARG A 60 2.34 -32.96 9.63
N ASP A 61 3.26 -32.02 9.52
CA ASP A 61 2.97 -30.59 9.39
C ASP A 61 2.48 -30.22 7.99
N LYS A 62 2.99 -30.89 6.95
CA LYS A 62 2.44 -30.77 5.59
C LYS A 62 1.11 -31.51 5.39
N SER A 63 0.86 -32.59 6.12
CA SER A 63 -0.41 -33.35 6.11
C SER A 63 -1.39 -32.95 7.23
N GLY A 64 -0.94 -32.12 8.17
CA GLY A 64 -1.72 -31.44 9.21
C GLY A 64 -2.38 -30.17 8.70
N ILE A 65 -2.02 -29.74 7.49
CA ILE A 65 -2.97 -29.14 6.57
C ILE A 65 -3.94 -30.27 6.23
N ASN A 66 -5.03 -30.32 6.99
CA ASN A 66 -6.17 -31.21 6.84
C ASN A 66 -6.33 -31.80 5.43
N ALA A 67 -6.71 -33.08 5.40
CA ALA A 67 -7.28 -33.77 4.25
C ALA A 67 -8.02 -32.82 3.27
N PRO A 68 -7.93 -33.05 1.94
CA PRO A 68 -8.36 -32.14 0.87
C PRO A 68 -9.90 -31.96 0.73
N SER A 69 -10.63 -31.89 1.84
CA SER A 69 -12.05 -31.49 1.90
C SER A 69 -12.26 -30.04 2.36
N VAL A 70 -11.19 -29.27 2.58
CA VAL A 70 -11.28 -27.85 2.98
C VAL A 70 -11.41 -26.96 1.74
N VAL A 71 -12.47 -27.18 0.96
CA VAL A 71 -13.01 -26.15 0.07
C VAL A 71 -14.03 -25.37 0.91
N SER A 72 -13.93 -24.04 0.88
CA SER A 72 -14.54 -23.05 1.80
C SER A 72 -15.71 -23.57 2.67
N SER A 73 -15.40 -23.90 3.92
CA SER A 73 -16.44 -24.22 4.90
C SER A 73 -17.40 -23.04 5.14
N LEU A 74 -16.99 -21.81 4.81
CA LEU A 74 -17.77 -20.59 5.00
C LEU A 74 -19.04 -20.56 4.15
N ALA A 75 -18.98 -21.04 2.88
CA ALA A 75 -20.17 -21.12 2.03
C ALA A 75 -21.27 -22.02 2.63
N GLN A 76 -20.86 -23.01 3.42
CA GLN A 76 -21.75 -23.99 4.06
C GLN A 76 -22.12 -23.64 5.50
N GLN A 77 -21.48 -22.61 6.08
CA GLN A 77 -21.79 -22.21 7.44
C GLN A 77 -23.23 -21.67 7.51
N PRO A 78 -24.05 -22.16 8.47
CA PRO A 78 -25.44 -21.72 8.61
C PRO A 78 -25.52 -20.23 8.99
N ARG A 79 -24.48 -19.68 9.61
CA ARG A 79 -24.37 -18.24 9.91
C ARG A 79 -24.30 -17.40 8.64
N PHE A 80 -23.48 -17.81 7.67
CA PHE A 80 -23.32 -17.11 6.40
C PHE A 80 -24.64 -17.06 5.61
N ILE A 81 -25.31 -18.21 5.51
CA ILE A 81 -26.60 -18.33 4.79
C ILE A 81 -27.67 -17.46 5.46
N ARG A 82 -27.77 -17.48 6.80
CA ARG A 82 -28.74 -16.65 7.54
C ARG A 82 -28.52 -15.16 7.34
N LEU A 83 -27.28 -14.70 7.43
CA LEU A 83 -26.95 -13.28 7.25
C LEU A 83 -27.21 -12.82 5.82
N LEU A 84 -26.94 -13.68 4.83
CA LEU A 84 -27.21 -13.37 3.43
C LEU A 84 -28.70 -13.37 3.11
N GLU A 85 -29.48 -14.26 3.72
CA GLU A 85 -30.94 -14.28 3.64
C GLU A 85 -31.54 -13.02 4.29
N GLN A 86 -31.08 -12.65 5.49
CA GLN A 86 -31.48 -11.40 6.16
C GLN A 86 -31.15 -10.15 5.32
N ALA A 87 -29.97 -10.10 4.70
CA ALA A 87 -29.58 -9.00 3.81
C ALA A 87 -30.47 -8.91 2.56
N ARG A 88 -31.07 -10.03 2.10
CA ARG A 88 -32.02 -10.06 0.98
C ARG A 88 -33.44 -9.64 1.39
N GLU A 89 -33.87 -10.02 2.60
CA GLU A 89 -35.20 -9.70 3.13
C GLU A 89 -35.36 -8.24 3.52
N LEU A 90 -34.29 -7.60 4.01
CA LEU A 90 -34.26 -6.20 4.42
C LEU A 90 -34.17 -5.24 3.22
N THR A 91 -35.20 -5.26 2.39
CA THR A 91 -35.44 -4.33 1.28
C THR A 91 -35.47 -2.86 1.75
N PRO A 92 -35.16 -1.89 0.86
CA PRO A 92 -34.84 -0.49 1.23
C PRO A 92 -35.97 0.33 1.88
N GLN A 93 -37.18 -0.20 2.01
CA GLN A 93 -38.35 0.54 2.52
C GLN A 93 -38.60 0.40 4.03
N ALA A 94 -37.95 -0.56 4.70
CA ALA A 94 -38.06 -0.73 6.14
C ALA A 94 -37.03 0.13 6.92
N ALA A 95 -36.78 1.37 6.48
CA ALA A 95 -35.79 2.26 7.07
C ALA A 95 -36.27 2.83 8.41
N VAL A 96 -36.22 2.02 9.47
CA VAL A 96 -36.22 2.51 10.85
C VAL A 96 -34.85 2.15 11.40
N ALA A 97 -34.08 3.17 11.81
CA ALA A 97 -32.76 3.02 12.41
C ALA A 97 -32.86 2.27 13.75
N SER A 98 -33.06 0.97 13.70
CA SER A 98 -32.95 0.09 14.87
C SER A 98 -31.47 -0.17 15.12
N GLY A 99 -31.08 -0.27 16.39
CA GLY A 99 -29.70 -0.66 16.74
C GLY A 99 -29.33 -2.04 16.18
N GLU A 100 -30.33 -2.90 15.94
CA GLU A 100 -30.18 -4.21 15.31
C GLU A 100 -29.73 -4.11 13.84
N GLU A 101 -30.18 -3.10 13.07
CA GLU A 101 -29.71 -2.88 11.69
C GLU A 101 -28.22 -2.50 11.64
N LEU A 102 -27.74 -1.69 12.59
CA LEU A 102 -26.33 -1.29 12.65
C LEU A 102 -25.42 -2.48 12.99
N ALA A 103 -25.86 -3.33 13.93
CA ALA A 103 -25.15 -4.58 14.25
C ALA A 103 -25.09 -5.52 13.04
N LEU A 104 -26.20 -5.66 12.30
CA LEU A 104 -26.21 -6.46 11.07
C LEU A 104 -25.24 -5.91 10.02
N ILE A 105 -25.12 -4.60 9.87
CA ILE A 105 -24.18 -3.98 8.93
C ILE A 105 -22.73 -4.25 9.33
N GLU A 106 -22.41 -4.19 10.63
CA GLU A 106 -21.09 -4.56 11.12
C GLU A 106 -20.78 -6.04 10.86
N GLU A 107 -21.74 -6.93 11.11
CA GLU A 107 -21.61 -8.35 10.78
C GLU A 107 -21.43 -8.57 9.27
N CYS A 108 -22.17 -7.87 8.41
CA CYS A 108 -21.99 -7.92 6.96
C CYS A 108 -20.58 -7.43 6.55
N ASN A 109 -20.03 -6.41 7.21
CA ASN A 109 -18.66 -5.96 6.94
C ASN A 109 -17.63 -7.04 7.29
N GLN A 110 -17.78 -7.72 8.44
CA GLN A 110 -16.92 -8.84 8.82
C GLN A 110 -17.04 -10.00 7.83
N LEU A 111 -18.25 -10.35 7.41
CA LEU A 111 -18.46 -11.39 6.39
C LEU A 111 -17.73 -11.09 5.09
N VAL A 112 -17.70 -9.82 4.64
CA VAL A 112 -16.96 -9.47 3.41
C VAL A 112 -15.45 -9.70 3.58
N ILE A 113 -14.91 -9.45 4.77
CA ILE A 113 -13.49 -9.70 5.08
C ILE A 113 -13.23 -11.21 5.08
N ASP A 114 -14.10 -11.99 5.72
CA ASP A 114 -14.01 -13.45 5.78
C ASP A 114 -14.06 -14.05 4.36
N ILE A 115 -14.97 -13.58 3.50
CA ILE A 115 -15.04 -14.01 2.09
C ILE A 115 -13.74 -13.66 1.36
N ASP A 116 -13.17 -12.47 1.57
CA ASP A 116 -11.91 -12.08 0.94
C ASP A 116 -10.74 -12.97 1.39
N THR A 117 -10.70 -13.37 2.67
CA THR A 117 -9.68 -14.32 3.17
C THR A 117 -9.86 -15.73 2.61
N ASP A 118 -11.10 -16.19 2.47
CA ASP A 118 -11.42 -17.50 1.90
C ASP A 118 -11.10 -17.56 0.41
N ILE A 119 -11.41 -16.52 -0.36
CA ILE A 119 -11.02 -16.42 -1.78
C ILE A 119 -9.49 -16.54 -1.92
N LEU A 120 -8.72 -15.94 -1.00
CA LEU A 120 -7.25 -16.07 -1.00
C LEU A 120 -6.78 -17.48 -0.62
N ALA A 121 -7.45 -18.15 0.32
CA ALA A 121 -7.14 -19.53 0.67
C ALA A 121 -7.41 -20.49 -0.50
N VAL A 122 -8.57 -20.34 -1.16
CA VAL A 122 -8.93 -21.13 -2.36
C VAL A 122 -7.98 -20.83 -3.51
N TYR A 123 -7.59 -19.57 -3.73
CA TYR A 123 -6.59 -19.21 -4.72
C TYR A 123 -5.24 -19.94 -4.47
N ARG A 124 -4.74 -19.97 -3.23
CA ARG A 124 -3.50 -20.69 -2.88
C ARG A 124 -3.63 -22.19 -3.16
N PHE A 125 -4.77 -22.79 -2.80
CA PHE A 125 -5.05 -24.21 -3.06
C PHE A 125 -5.05 -24.53 -4.56
N ILE A 126 -5.77 -23.75 -5.37
CA ILE A 126 -5.83 -23.94 -6.82
C ILE A 126 -4.45 -23.73 -7.44
N ARG A 127 -3.71 -22.71 -7.00
CA ARG A 127 -2.36 -22.43 -7.46
C ARG A 127 -1.43 -23.61 -7.21
N ASP A 128 -1.44 -24.18 -6.01
CA ASP A 128 -0.53 -25.27 -5.65
C ASP A 128 -0.80 -26.52 -6.53
N ILE A 129 -2.07 -26.83 -6.81
CA ILE A 129 -2.47 -27.90 -7.74
C ILE A 129 -2.07 -27.58 -9.18
N TYR A 130 -2.38 -26.38 -9.66
CA TYR A 130 -2.21 -26.01 -11.06
C TYR A 130 -0.75 -25.67 -11.43
N SER A 131 0.10 -25.42 -10.42
CA SER A 131 1.54 -25.19 -10.58
C SER A 131 2.26 -26.32 -11.33
N ILE A 132 1.75 -27.56 -11.23
CA ILE A 132 2.31 -28.74 -11.92
C ILE A 132 2.17 -28.59 -13.44
N LYS A 133 1.07 -28.04 -13.94
CA LYS A 133 0.86 -27.86 -15.39
C LYS A 133 1.46 -26.57 -15.90
N PHE A 134 1.16 -25.46 -15.25
CA PHE A 134 1.51 -24.14 -15.76
C PHE A 134 1.99 -23.22 -14.62
N PRO A 135 3.26 -23.36 -14.18
CA PRO A 135 3.81 -22.58 -13.08
C PRO A 135 3.90 -21.07 -13.40
N GLU A 136 4.08 -20.73 -14.68
CA GLU A 136 4.16 -19.34 -15.15
C GLU A 136 2.82 -18.58 -15.05
N LEU A 137 1.70 -19.25 -14.77
CA LEU A 137 0.40 -18.57 -14.64
C LEU A 137 0.38 -17.56 -13.50
N GLU A 138 1.06 -17.87 -12.39
CA GLU A 138 1.11 -17.02 -11.20
C GLU A 138 1.87 -15.72 -11.47
N SER A 139 2.96 -15.79 -12.25
CA SER A 139 3.77 -14.62 -12.56
C SER A 139 3.03 -13.65 -13.49
N ILE A 140 2.21 -14.19 -14.40
CA ILE A 140 1.44 -13.43 -15.38
C ILE A 140 0.17 -12.84 -14.76
N VAL A 141 -0.64 -13.63 -14.05
CA VAL A 141 -1.93 -13.22 -13.49
C VAL A 141 -1.86 -13.14 -11.96
N GLN A 142 -1.72 -11.92 -11.44
CA GLN A 142 -1.61 -11.66 -9.99
C GLN A 142 -2.96 -11.54 -9.27
N ALA A 143 -4.03 -11.21 -10.00
CA ALA A 143 -5.35 -11.03 -9.40
C ALA A 143 -5.99 -12.40 -9.10
N PRO A 144 -6.38 -12.71 -7.85
CA PRO A 144 -6.86 -14.04 -7.47
C PRO A 144 -8.10 -14.49 -8.25
N LEU A 145 -9.08 -13.61 -8.44
CA LEU A 145 -10.33 -13.94 -9.13
C LEU A 145 -10.10 -14.17 -10.64
N GLU A 146 -9.24 -13.37 -11.26
CA GLU A 146 -8.89 -13.51 -12.68
C GLU A 146 -8.13 -14.83 -12.90
N TYR A 147 -7.19 -15.18 -12.00
CA TYR A 147 -6.47 -16.43 -12.04
C TYR A 147 -7.42 -17.64 -12.00
N ILE A 148 -8.36 -17.66 -11.06
CA ILE A 148 -9.34 -18.75 -10.91
C ILE A 148 -10.21 -18.88 -12.17
N ALA A 149 -10.68 -17.76 -12.74
CA ALA A 149 -11.48 -17.76 -13.97
C ALA A 149 -10.68 -18.28 -15.18
N VAL A 150 -9.39 -17.93 -15.27
CA VAL A 150 -8.50 -18.40 -16.33
C VAL A 150 -8.23 -19.90 -16.21
N VAL A 151 -7.97 -20.41 -15.00
CA VAL A 151 -7.81 -21.86 -14.75
C VAL A 151 -9.08 -22.62 -15.15
N GLN A 152 -10.26 -22.10 -14.85
CA GLN A 152 -11.54 -22.69 -15.23
C GLN A 152 -11.74 -22.77 -16.76
N ARG A 153 -11.22 -21.79 -17.50
CA ARG A 153 -11.31 -21.74 -18.97
C ARG A 153 -10.30 -22.69 -19.64
N ILE A 154 -9.06 -22.71 -19.15
CA ILE A 154 -7.95 -23.48 -19.74
C ILE A 154 -8.05 -24.97 -19.41
N GLN A 155 -8.47 -25.33 -18.19
CA GLN A 155 -8.58 -26.71 -17.72
C GLN A 155 -7.32 -27.54 -18.07
N ASN A 156 -7.45 -28.60 -18.88
CA ASN A 156 -6.35 -29.45 -19.33
C ASN A 156 -5.98 -29.25 -20.82
N GLN A 157 -6.52 -28.21 -21.48
CA GLN A 157 -6.22 -27.95 -22.88
C GLN A 157 -4.75 -27.55 -23.05
N THR A 158 -4.11 -28.05 -24.11
CA THR A 158 -2.71 -27.77 -24.48
C THR A 158 -2.60 -26.55 -25.37
N ASP A 159 -3.62 -26.32 -26.21
CA ASP A 159 -3.58 -25.29 -27.24
C ASP A 159 -4.41 -24.09 -26.78
N LEU A 160 -3.73 -23.06 -26.25
CA LEU A 160 -4.38 -21.84 -25.77
C LEU A 160 -5.05 -21.02 -26.88
N THR A 161 -4.76 -21.30 -28.16
CA THR A 161 -5.40 -20.63 -29.30
C THR A 161 -6.86 -21.04 -29.51
N GLN A 162 -7.28 -22.17 -28.93
CA GLN A 162 -8.67 -22.64 -28.99
C GLN A 162 -9.51 -22.12 -27.83
N VAL A 163 -8.90 -21.46 -26.84
CA VAL A 163 -9.58 -20.91 -25.67
C VAL A 163 -9.72 -19.41 -25.81
N ASP A 164 -10.96 -18.94 -25.92
CA ASP A 164 -11.25 -17.51 -25.92
C ASP A 164 -11.07 -16.94 -24.50
N LEU A 165 -10.02 -16.13 -24.34
CA LEU A 165 -9.65 -15.44 -23.10
C LEU A 165 -9.89 -13.92 -23.14
N SER A 166 -10.48 -13.41 -24.25
CA SER A 166 -10.71 -11.98 -24.48
C SER A 166 -11.58 -11.30 -23.43
N ASP A 167 -12.50 -12.07 -22.83
CA ASP A 167 -13.47 -11.54 -21.86
C ASP A 167 -12.87 -11.37 -20.46
N LEU A 168 -11.76 -12.07 -20.19
CA LEU A 168 -11.13 -12.12 -18.87
C LEU A 168 -9.88 -11.26 -18.78
N LEU A 169 -9.06 -11.22 -19.84
CA LEU A 169 -7.73 -10.61 -19.82
C LEU A 169 -7.52 -9.64 -20.98
N PRO A 170 -6.81 -8.52 -20.77
CA PRO A 170 -6.32 -7.67 -21.85
C PRO A 170 -5.39 -8.41 -22.83
N SER A 171 -5.41 -8.01 -24.11
CA SER A 171 -4.64 -8.65 -25.20
C SER A 171 -3.13 -8.85 -24.90
N PRO A 172 -2.42 -7.92 -24.22
CA PRO A 172 -1.02 -8.14 -23.85
C PRO A 172 -0.80 -9.35 -22.93
N MET A 173 -1.71 -9.60 -21.98
CA MET A 173 -1.62 -10.74 -21.08
C MET A 173 -1.93 -12.05 -21.82
N ILE A 174 -2.88 -12.04 -22.75
CA ILE A 174 -3.21 -13.22 -23.59
C ILE A 174 -1.99 -13.65 -24.41
N MET A 175 -1.26 -12.69 -24.99
CA MET A 175 -0.03 -12.99 -25.74
C MET A 175 1.05 -13.58 -24.82
N ALA A 176 1.26 -12.99 -23.64
CA ALA A 176 2.23 -13.52 -22.67
C ALA A 176 1.91 -14.95 -22.24
N LEU A 177 0.63 -15.25 -21.97
CA LEU A 177 0.16 -16.61 -21.66
C LEU A 177 0.41 -17.58 -22.80
N THR A 178 0.12 -17.19 -24.03
CA THR A 178 0.29 -18.04 -25.23
C THR A 178 1.77 -18.38 -25.46
N VAL A 179 2.66 -17.41 -25.29
CA VAL A 179 4.12 -17.60 -25.41
C VAL A 179 4.64 -18.50 -24.29
N ALA A 180 4.25 -18.23 -23.05
CA ALA A 180 4.66 -19.03 -21.90
C ALA A 180 4.17 -20.49 -22.00
N ALA A 181 2.93 -20.72 -22.46
CA ALA A 181 2.41 -22.06 -22.66
C ALA A 181 3.17 -22.80 -23.77
N SER A 182 3.44 -22.14 -24.90
CA SER A 182 4.21 -22.73 -26.01
C SER A 182 5.62 -23.14 -25.57
N LEU A 183 6.28 -22.30 -24.76
CA LEU A 183 7.59 -22.60 -24.19
C LEU A 183 7.53 -23.80 -23.24
N SER A 184 6.54 -23.85 -22.35
CA SER A 184 6.39 -24.95 -21.38
C SER A 184 6.14 -26.31 -22.04
N ILE A 185 5.39 -26.34 -23.15
CA ILE A 185 5.12 -27.55 -23.92
C ILE A 185 6.39 -28.00 -24.65
N SER A 186 7.20 -27.05 -25.17
CA SER A 186 8.43 -27.37 -25.89
C SER A 186 9.55 -27.92 -25.00
N SER A 187 9.62 -27.51 -23.73
CA SER A 187 10.62 -27.99 -22.77
C SER A 187 10.31 -29.36 -22.15
N GLY A 188 9.06 -29.84 -22.24
CA GLY A 188 8.61 -31.08 -21.59
C GLY A 188 8.78 -32.38 -22.38
N SER A 189 9.33 -32.33 -23.60
CA SER A 189 9.39 -33.51 -24.49
C SER A 189 10.69 -34.35 -24.37
N GLY A 190 11.65 -33.97 -23.52
CA GLY A 190 12.94 -34.66 -23.42
C GLY A 190 13.35 -35.00 -21.99
N GLY A 191 13.08 -36.23 -21.55
CA GLY A 191 13.77 -36.88 -20.45
C GLY A 191 13.39 -36.41 -19.03
N ASN A 192 12.80 -37.33 -18.27
CA ASN A 192 12.62 -37.35 -16.82
C ASN A 192 13.53 -36.40 -16.00
N SER A 193 13.12 -35.14 -15.73
CA SER A 193 13.56 -34.40 -14.52
C SER A 193 12.92 -33.01 -14.27
N SER A 194 11.99 -32.49 -15.09
CA SER A 194 11.26 -31.27 -14.71
C SER A 194 9.77 -31.41 -14.99
N ASN A 195 8.95 -31.26 -13.95
CA ASN A 195 7.51 -31.54 -13.96
C ASN A 195 6.67 -30.55 -14.76
N ALA A 196 7.27 -29.63 -15.53
CA ALA A 196 6.56 -28.57 -16.24
C ALA A 196 5.90 -29.10 -17.53
N GLY A 197 4.59 -28.91 -17.66
CA GLY A 197 3.85 -29.17 -18.91
C GLY A 197 3.15 -30.52 -19.03
N ARG A 198 3.08 -31.34 -17.97
CA ARG A 198 2.25 -32.55 -17.97
C ARG A 198 0.77 -32.22 -17.76
N ARG A 199 -0.10 -32.99 -18.42
CA ARG A 199 -1.55 -32.99 -18.18
C ARG A 199 -1.81 -33.35 -16.71
N LEU A 200 -2.72 -32.62 -16.05
CA LEU A 200 -3.11 -32.96 -14.67
C LEU A 200 -3.85 -34.31 -14.66
N PRO A 201 -3.69 -35.11 -13.60
CA PRO A 201 -4.59 -36.24 -13.35
C PRO A 201 -6.01 -35.72 -13.15
N GLU A 202 -7.00 -36.49 -13.63
CA GLU A 202 -8.40 -36.08 -13.63
C GLU A 202 -8.93 -35.81 -12.21
N GLU A 203 -8.47 -36.56 -11.21
CA GLU A 203 -8.87 -36.36 -9.81
C GLU A 203 -8.47 -34.98 -9.25
N ASP A 204 -7.28 -34.48 -9.59
CA ASP A 204 -6.81 -33.18 -9.09
C ASP A 204 -7.40 -32.02 -9.90
N LEU A 205 -7.67 -32.27 -11.19
CA LEU A 205 -8.43 -31.33 -12.02
C LEU A 205 -9.84 -31.15 -11.49
N ASP A 206 -10.53 -32.23 -11.12
CA ASP A 206 -11.90 -32.17 -10.58
C ASP A 206 -11.95 -31.41 -9.24
N LYS A 207 -10.96 -31.63 -8.35
CA LYS A 207 -10.82 -30.85 -7.11
C LYS A 207 -10.62 -29.36 -7.39
N ALA A 208 -9.72 -29.02 -8.31
CA ALA A 208 -9.45 -27.64 -8.70
C ALA A 208 -10.68 -26.97 -9.34
N MET A 209 -11.43 -27.71 -10.17
CA MET A 209 -12.64 -27.22 -10.84
C MET A 209 -13.80 -27.04 -9.87
N ALA A 210 -13.96 -27.93 -8.88
CA ALA A 210 -14.94 -27.76 -7.80
C ALA A 210 -14.62 -26.52 -6.97
N ALA A 211 -13.37 -26.36 -6.53
CA ALA A 211 -12.90 -25.20 -5.79
C ALA A 211 -13.06 -23.89 -6.57
N ALA A 212 -12.78 -23.90 -7.88
CA ALA A 212 -12.94 -22.73 -8.75
C ALA A 212 -14.41 -22.29 -8.85
N LYS A 213 -15.35 -23.24 -9.03
CA LYS A 213 -16.79 -22.95 -9.07
C LYS A 213 -17.27 -22.34 -7.74
N GLU A 214 -16.81 -22.87 -6.63
CA GLU A 214 -17.15 -22.36 -5.30
C GLU A 214 -16.62 -20.95 -5.06
N ALA A 215 -15.36 -20.67 -5.44
CA ALA A 215 -14.79 -19.33 -5.34
C ALA A 215 -15.55 -18.30 -6.17
N LEU A 216 -16.02 -18.66 -7.37
CA LEU A 216 -16.84 -17.78 -8.20
C LEU A 216 -18.22 -17.53 -7.56
N LEU A 217 -18.84 -18.55 -6.98
CA LEU A 217 -20.08 -18.40 -6.24
C LEU A 217 -19.89 -17.46 -5.03
N LEU A 218 -18.80 -17.61 -4.28
CA LEU A 218 -18.46 -16.70 -3.18
C LEU A 218 -18.24 -15.26 -3.66
N ALA A 219 -17.63 -15.06 -4.82
CA ALA A 219 -17.45 -13.75 -5.42
C ALA A 219 -18.79 -13.09 -5.81
N GLU A 220 -19.76 -13.86 -6.31
CA GLU A 220 -21.12 -13.39 -6.56
C GLU A 220 -21.82 -12.99 -5.25
N LYS A 221 -21.73 -13.82 -4.20
CA LYS A 221 -22.31 -13.51 -2.88
C LYS A 221 -21.68 -12.27 -2.24
N ARG A 222 -20.37 -12.09 -2.37
CA ARG A 222 -19.68 -10.86 -1.97
C ARG A 222 -20.25 -9.62 -2.66
N LYS A 223 -20.55 -9.70 -3.96
CA LYS A 223 -21.16 -8.61 -4.71
C LYS A 223 -22.57 -8.28 -4.19
N GLU A 224 -23.37 -9.29 -3.87
CA GLU A 224 -24.69 -9.11 -3.26
C GLU A 224 -24.58 -8.38 -1.91
N VAL A 225 -23.68 -8.80 -1.02
CA VAL A 225 -23.46 -8.15 0.29
C VAL A 225 -22.95 -6.72 0.14
N LEU A 226 -22.04 -6.46 -0.81
CA LEU A 226 -21.59 -5.09 -1.08
C LEU A 226 -22.73 -4.20 -1.57
N GLN A 227 -23.60 -4.69 -2.45
CA GLN A 227 -24.77 -3.93 -2.92
C GLN A 227 -25.73 -3.61 -1.76
N TYR A 228 -25.91 -4.53 -0.82
CA TYR A 228 -26.66 -4.27 0.41
C TYR A 228 -26.01 -3.18 1.26
N LEU A 229 -24.69 -3.27 1.52
CA LEU A 229 -23.94 -2.27 2.28
C LEU A 229 -24.01 -0.88 1.62
N GLU A 230 -23.93 -0.81 0.29
CA GLU A 230 -24.06 0.45 -0.47
C GLU A 230 -25.41 1.13 -0.21
N SER A 231 -26.51 0.36 -0.13
CA SER A 231 -27.84 0.91 0.14
C SER A 231 -27.98 1.50 1.55
N ARG A 232 -27.24 0.97 2.53
CA ARG A 232 -27.31 1.34 3.95
C ARG A 232 -26.15 2.23 4.43
N MET A 233 -25.16 2.48 3.58
CA MET A 233 -23.97 3.25 3.94
C MET A 233 -24.28 4.71 4.34
N MET A 234 -25.37 5.28 3.83
CA MET A 234 -25.82 6.62 4.24
C MET A 234 -26.30 6.68 5.70
N LEU A 235 -26.72 5.55 6.29
CA LEU A 235 -27.11 5.49 7.71
C LEU A 235 -25.89 5.37 8.63
N VAL A 236 -24.88 4.63 8.18
CA VAL A 236 -23.67 4.34 8.99
C VAL A 236 -22.63 5.45 8.89
N ALA A 237 -22.37 5.96 7.69
CA ALA A 237 -21.33 6.95 7.43
C ALA A 237 -21.85 8.03 6.46
N PRO A 238 -22.75 8.93 6.92
CA PRO A 238 -23.35 9.94 6.06
C PRO A 238 -22.33 10.96 5.54
N ASN A 239 -21.34 11.38 6.35
CA ASN A 239 -20.36 12.37 5.91
C ASN A 239 -19.31 11.78 4.97
N VAL A 240 -18.80 10.57 5.25
CA VAL A 240 -17.85 9.91 4.34
C VAL A 240 -18.51 9.58 3.00
N SER A 241 -19.76 9.10 3.02
CA SER A 241 -20.55 8.83 1.80
C SER A 241 -20.85 10.09 0.99
N ALA A 242 -21.02 11.25 1.62
CA ALA A 242 -21.19 12.51 0.89
C ALA A 242 -19.92 12.92 0.11
N ILE A 243 -18.73 12.58 0.63
CA ILE A 243 -17.44 12.86 -0.02
C ILE A 243 -17.14 11.87 -1.14
N LEU A 244 -17.14 10.57 -0.84
CA LEU A 244 -16.67 9.51 -1.75
C LEU A 244 -17.77 8.85 -2.59
N GLY A 245 -19.03 8.92 -2.15
CA GLY A 245 -20.13 8.12 -2.67
C GLY A 245 -20.28 6.78 -1.92
N ALA A 246 -21.50 6.26 -1.86
CA ALA A 246 -21.82 5.07 -1.06
C ALA A 246 -21.03 3.81 -1.48
N ALA A 247 -20.83 3.61 -2.79
CA ALA A 247 -20.06 2.49 -3.35
C ALA A 247 -18.61 2.46 -2.89
N LEU A 248 -17.93 3.60 -2.94
CA LEU A 248 -16.53 3.69 -2.54
C LEU A 248 -16.38 3.65 -1.02
N THR A 249 -17.31 4.25 -0.28
CA THR A 249 -17.33 4.16 1.19
C THR A 249 -17.51 2.72 1.66
N ALA A 250 -18.43 1.95 1.08
CA ALA A 250 -18.64 0.54 1.42
C ALA A 250 -17.36 -0.30 1.21
N ARG A 251 -16.69 -0.08 0.07
CA ARG A 251 -15.41 -0.75 -0.23
C ARG A 251 -14.29 -0.31 0.70
N LEU A 252 -14.24 0.96 1.09
CA LEU A 252 -13.22 1.47 2.00
C LEU A 252 -13.42 0.89 3.40
N LEU A 253 -14.67 0.88 3.87
CA LEU A 253 -15.03 0.40 5.21
C LEU A 253 -14.77 -1.09 5.38
N THR A 254 -15.11 -1.89 4.37
CA THR A 254 -14.84 -3.34 4.35
C THR A 254 -13.34 -3.63 4.34
N LYS A 255 -12.54 -2.85 3.61
CA LYS A 255 -11.07 -3.00 3.61
C LYS A 255 -10.39 -2.55 4.91
N VAL A 256 -10.99 -1.59 5.62
CA VAL A 256 -10.46 -1.08 6.88
C VAL A 256 -10.96 -1.88 8.09
N GLY A 257 -12.08 -2.60 7.95
CA GLY A 257 -12.68 -3.37 9.03
C GLY A 257 -13.56 -2.54 9.96
N GLY A 258 -14.30 -1.58 9.41
CA GLY A 258 -15.27 -0.78 10.16
C GLY A 258 -14.93 0.70 10.32
N LEU A 259 -15.91 1.48 10.78
CA LEU A 259 -15.84 2.94 10.82
C LEU A 259 -14.91 3.46 11.93
N GLU A 260 -14.88 2.77 13.07
CA GLU A 260 -14.00 3.13 14.18
C GLU A 260 -12.52 3.00 13.81
N ASN A 261 -12.18 1.92 13.09
CA ASN A 261 -10.83 1.68 12.60
C ASN A 261 -10.44 2.76 11.59
N LEU A 262 -11.36 3.18 10.72
CA LEU A 262 -11.15 4.27 9.78
C LEU A 262 -10.90 5.62 10.48
N ALA A 263 -11.62 5.91 11.57
CA ALA A 263 -11.45 7.14 12.34
C ALA A 263 -10.09 7.21 13.07
N LYS A 264 -9.56 6.06 13.49
CA LYS A 264 -8.24 5.91 14.14
C LYS A 264 -7.09 6.00 13.12
N MET A 265 -7.31 5.61 11.87
CA MET A 265 -6.27 5.63 10.83
C MET A 265 -5.81 7.06 10.48
N PRO A 266 -4.50 7.30 10.31
CA PRO A 266 -3.99 8.58 9.83
C PRO A 266 -4.26 8.74 8.33
N ALA A 267 -4.38 10.00 7.88
CA ALA A 267 -4.73 10.35 6.50
C ALA A 267 -3.81 9.74 5.43
N GLN A 268 -2.52 9.54 5.74
CA GLN A 268 -1.57 8.94 4.81
C GLN A 268 -1.80 7.42 4.64
N ASN A 269 -2.24 6.73 5.70
CA ASN A 269 -2.54 5.30 5.61
C ASN A 269 -3.85 5.08 4.86
N ILE A 270 -4.84 5.95 5.05
CA ILE A 270 -6.11 5.93 4.30
C ILE A 270 -5.86 6.03 2.79
N MET A 271 -4.87 6.83 2.38
CA MET A 271 -4.47 6.98 0.97
C MET A 271 -3.95 5.67 0.35
N LEU A 272 -3.36 4.78 1.16
CA LEU A 272 -2.76 3.51 0.70
C LEU A 272 -3.73 2.33 0.75
N VAL A 273 -4.94 2.51 1.29
CA VAL A 273 -5.92 1.43 1.37
C VAL A 273 -6.30 0.94 -0.03
N GLY A 274 -6.23 -0.38 -0.22
CA GLY A 274 -6.53 -1.04 -1.48
C GLY A 274 -5.40 -0.99 -2.52
N SER A 275 -4.21 -0.46 -2.18
CA SER A 275 -3.05 -0.52 -3.07
C SER A 275 -2.64 -1.97 -3.31
N GLN A 276 -2.70 -2.42 -4.57
CA GLN A 276 -2.19 -3.73 -4.97
C GLN A 276 -0.66 -3.75 -4.90
N LYS A 277 -0.09 -4.90 -4.54
CA LYS A 277 1.36 -5.10 -4.60
C LYS A 277 1.82 -4.93 -6.04
N ARG A 278 2.89 -4.17 -6.24
CA ARG A 278 3.42 -3.93 -7.58
C ARG A 278 4.03 -5.21 -8.13
N SER A 279 3.67 -5.57 -9.35
CA SER A 279 4.39 -6.57 -10.12
C SER A 279 5.81 -6.09 -10.39
N SER A 280 6.80 -6.89 -9.98
CA SER A 280 8.21 -6.66 -10.31
C SER A 280 8.49 -6.79 -11.82
N LEU A 281 7.54 -7.37 -12.59
CA LEU A 281 7.63 -7.51 -14.04
C LEU A 281 7.41 -6.18 -14.79
N SER A 282 6.92 -5.14 -14.09
CA SER A 282 6.70 -3.82 -14.68
C SER A 282 8.01 -3.04 -14.83
N LEU A 283 8.70 -3.24 -15.95
CA LEU A 283 9.93 -2.55 -16.37
C LEU A 283 9.68 -1.08 -16.76
N SER A 284 9.12 -0.25 -15.88
CA SER A 284 8.98 1.19 -16.13
C SER A 284 10.06 1.98 -15.40
N THR A 285 11.05 2.48 -16.14
CA THR A 285 12.10 3.38 -15.66
C THR A 285 11.56 4.82 -15.66
N LYS A 286 11.13 5.33 -14.50
CA LYS A 286 10.78 6.76 -14.29
C LYS A 286 9.76 7.32 -15.30
N GLY A 287 8.52 6.82 -15.31
CA GLY A 287 7.51 7.28 -16.27
C GLY A 287 6.20 7.78 -15.67
N ASP A 288 5.62 7.05 -14.73
CA ASP A 288 4.28 7.35 -14.27
C ASP A 288 4.18 7.24 -12.76
N ALA A 289 4.53 8.34 -12.09
CA ALA A 289 4.18 8.51 -10.70
C ALA A 289 2.65 8.59 -10.48
N SER A 290 1.85 8.49 -11.54
CA SER A 290 0.40 8.25 -11.56
C SER A 290 0.03 6.79 -11.23
N ASN A 291 0.90 5.81 -11.54
CA ASN A 291 0.70 4.38 -11.23
C ASN A 291 1.10 3.98 -9.81
N ALA A 292 1.72 4.91 -9.05
CA ALA A 292 1.97 4.71 -7.62
C ALA A 292 0.68 4.66 -6.78
N PHE A 293 -0.46 4.97 -7.40
CA PHE A 293 -1.73 5.15 -6.74
C PHE A 293 -2.80 4.16 -7.20
N SER A 294 -2.49 2.87 -7.22
CA SER A 294 -3.55 1.86 -7.33
C SER A 294 -4.36 1.73 -6.03
N SER A 295 -4.59 2.82 -5.29
CA SER A 295 -5.41 2.80 -4.09
C SER A 295 -6.89 2.92 -4.45
N LEU A 296 -7.75 2.42 -3.56
CA LEU A 296 -9.20 2.44 -3.76
C LEU A 296 -9.71 3.86 -4.03
N LEU A 297 -9.13 4.87 -3.37
CA LEU A 297 -9.52 6.27 -3.52
C LEU A 297 -9.31 6.83 -4.94
N CYS A 298 -8.42 6.26 -5.75
CA CYS A 298 -8.22 6.72 -7.12
C CYS A 298 -9.42 6.50 -8.03
N SER A 299 -10.27 5.53 -7.70
CA SER A 299 -11.53 5.32 -8.41
C SER A 299 -12.59 6.39 -8.10
N CYS A 300 -12.32 7.33 -7.18
CA CYS A 300 -13.21 8.44 -6.89
C CYS A 300 -13.29 9.43 -8.05
N ASP A 301 -14.52 9.86 -8.35
CA ASP A 301 -14.85 10.82 -9.42
C ASP A 301 -14.02 12.11 -9.33
N LEU A 302 -13.76 12.60 -8.11
CA LEU A 302 -12.97 13.81 -7.87
C LEU A 302 -11.52 13.68 -8.39
N ILE A 303 -10.92 12.50 -8.25
CA ILE A 303 -9.54 12.26 -8.70
C ILE A 303 -9.51 11.98 -10.20
N MET A 304 -10.50 11.25 -10.72
CA MET A 304 -10.62 10.95 -12.15
C MET A 304 -10.82 12.21 -12.99
N LEU A 305 -11.62 13.15 -12.49
CA LEU A 305 -11.83 14.45 -13.14
C LEU A 305 -10.59 15.36 -13.08
N THR A 306 -9.70 15.15 -12.11
CA THR A 306 -8.51 16.00 -11.91
C THR A 306 -7.40 15.65 -12.92
N PRO A 307 -6.76 16.66 -13.57
CA PRO A 307 -5.63 16.41 -14.47
C PRO A 307 -4.46 15.69 -13.78
N PRO A 308 -3.71 14.83 -14.51
CA PRO A 308 -2.60 14.03 -13.95
C PRO A 308 -1.61 14.76 -13.03
N PRO A 309 -1.14 16.00 -13.33
CA PRO A 309 -0.18 16.68 -12.45
C PRO A 309 -0.75 16.98 -11.05
N TYR A 310 -2.06 17.19 -10.93
CA TYR A 310 -2.71 17.57 -9.67
C TYR A 310 -3.30 16.38 -8.90
N ARG A 311 -3.38 15.18 -9.49
CA ARG A 311 -3.97 13.99 -8.85
C ARG A 311 -3.34 13.65 -7.50
N LYS A 312 -2.02 13.82 -7.36
CA LYS A 312 -1.31 13.58 -6.09
C LYS A 312 -1.79 14.50 -4.98
N ARG A 313 -1.95 15.79 -5.30
CA ARG A 313 -2.44 16.81 -4.37
C ARG A 313 -3.90 16.53 -4.02
N ALA A 314 -4.73 16.22 -5.01
CA ALA A 314 -6.13 15.85 -4.82
C ALA A 314 -6.30 14.66 -3.86
N MET A 315 -5.48 13.63 -4.02
CA MET A 315 -5.53 12.43 -3.19
C MET A 315 -5.16 12.67 -1.73
N ARG A 316 -4.13 13.47 -1.48
CA ARG A 316 -3.75 13.87 -0.11
C ARG A 316 -4.83 14.71 0.56
N LEU A 317 -5.41 15.64 -0.19
CA LEU A 317 -6.54 16.44 0.30
C LEU A 317 -7.74 15.55 0.60
N LEU A 318 -8.09 14.65 -0.32
CA LEU A 318 -9.21 13.73 -0.16
C LEU A 318 -9.03 12.83 1.06
N SER A 319 -7.86 12.20 1.24
CA SER A 319 -7.62 11.28 2.36
C SER A 319 -7.66 12.00 3.71
N GLY A 320 -7.15 13.24 3.79
CA GLY A 320 -7.28 14.09 4.97
C GLY A 320 -8.73 14.39 5.33
N ARG A 321 -9.54 14.78 4.34
CA ARG A 321 -10.96 15.12 4.53
C ARG A 321 -11.82 13.90 4.84
N VAL A 322 -11.51 12.75 4.25
CA VAL A 322 -12.16 11.46 4.57
C VAL A 322 -11.88 11.06 6.01
N GLY A 323 -10.64 11.20 6.50
CA GLY A 323 -10.30 10.92 7.90
C GLY A 323 -11.06 11.83 8.89
N LEU A 324 -11.19 13.12 8.56
CA LEU A 324 -12.00 14.06 9.34
C LEU A 324 -13.49 13.68 9.33
N ALA A 325 -14.05 13.40 8.16
CA ALA A 325 -15.45 12.99 8.02
C ALA A 325 -15.75 11.69 8.79
N ALA A 326 -14.84 10.71 8.76
CA ALA A 326 -14.99 9.46 9.51
C ALA A 326 -15.00 9.72 11.03
N ARG A 327 -14.17 10.62 11.54
CA ARG A 327 -14.18 11.01 12.96
C ARG A 327 -15.48 11.73 13.34
N VAL A 328 -16.01 12.57 12.46
CA VAL A 328 -17.31 13.22 12.69
C VAL A 328 -18.44 12.19 12.67
N ASP A 329 -18.41 11.18 11.79
CA ASP A 329 -19.42 10.12 11.75
C ASP A 329 -19.40 9.24 13.02
N VAL A 330 -18.21 8.96 13.58
CA VAL A 330 -18.08 8.16 14.83
C VAL A 330 -18.42 8.98 16.08
N TYR A 331 -17.85 10.19 16.21
CA TYR A 331 -17.90 10.96 17.45
C TYR A 331 -18.95 12.08 17.45
N GLY A 332 -19.41 12.52 16.28
CA GLY A 332 -20.33 13.66 16.11
C GLY A 332 -21.74 13.43 16.65
N ASN A 333 -22.10 12.21 17.06
CA ASN A 333 -23.37 11.89 17.74
C ASN A 333 -23.34 12.14 19.26
N LYS A 334 -22.27 12.71 19.83
CA LYS A 334 -22.27 13.21 21.21
C LYS A 334 -22.23 14.74 21.21
N PRO A 335 -23.22 15.44 21.81
CA PRO A 335 -23.17 16.90 21.97
C PRO A 335 -22.00 17.41 22.87
N ALA A 336 -21.11 16.53 23.33
CA ALA A 336 -19.90 16.86 24.09
C ALA A 336 -18.57 16.67 23.32
N ALA A 337 -18.57 15.97 22.17
CA ALA A 337 -17.35 15.63 21.43
C ALA A 337 -16.94 16.67 20.37
N ALA A 338 -17.88 17.53 19.94
CA ALA A 338 -17.61 18.63 19.01
C ALA A 338 -16.56 19.62 19.57
N ALA A 339 -16.52 19.82 20.89
CA ALA A 339 -15.52 20.66 21.55
C ALA A 339 -14.10 20.06 21.49
N ALA A 340 -13.96 18.74 21.65
CA ALA A 340 -12.66 18.06 21.67
C ALA A 340 -12.07 17.83 20.26
N ALA A 341 -12.92 17.59 19.25
CA ALA A 341 -12.47 17.43 17.86
C ALA A 341 -12.00 18.76 17.23
N ALA A 342 -12.62 19.88 17.62
CA ALA A 342 -12.16 21.22 17.23
C ALA A 342 -10.78 21.55 17.83
N GLU A 343 -10.53 21.16 19.08
CA GLU A 343 -9.26 21.40 19.76
C GLU A 343 -8.12 20.53 19.19
N ALA A 344 -8.40 19.28 18.81
CA ALA A 344 -7.42 18.39 18.17
C ALA A 344 -7.10 18.77 16.72
N ALA A 345 -8.06 19.35 15.98
CA ALA A 345 -7.83 19.87 14.63
C ALA A 345 -6.99 21.16 14.64
N ALA A 346 -7.16 22.02 15.66
CA ALA A 346 -6.33 23.20 15.87
C ALA A 346 -4.88 22.87 16.24
N ALA A 347 -4.67 21.81 17.04
CA ALA A 347 -3.33 21.38 17.45
C ALA A 347 -2.51 20.78 16.29
N ALA A 348 -3.15 20.10 15.33
CA ALA A 348 -2.46 19.57 14.15
C ALA A 348 -2.09 20.66 13.12
N ALA A 349 -2.86 21.75 13.05
CA ALA A 349 -2.53 22.89 12.19
C ALA A 349 -1.35 23.74 12.73
N ALA A 350 -1.10 23.71 14.04
CA ALA A 350 0.00 24.46 14.66
C ALA A 350 1.38 23.78 14.53
N ALA A 351 1.45 22.52 14.08
CA ALA A 351 2.70 21.76 14.01
C ALA A 351 3.42 21.80 12.64
N ASP A 352 2.76 22.30 11.58
CA ASP A 352 3.31 22.42 10.21
C ASP A 352 3.61 23.87 9.81
N ALA A 353 3.95 24.73 10.79
CA ALA A 353 4.28 26.13 10.56
C ALA A 353 5.72 26.47 10.98
N ASP A 354 6.71 25.69 10.54
CA ASP A 354 8.10 26.15 10.55
C ASP A 354 8.94 25.50 9.44
N ALA A 355 8.69 25.89 8.18
CA ALA A 355 9.70 26.01 7.12
C ALA A 355 9.04 26.34 5.77
N THR A 356 9.01 27.63 5.44
CA THR A 356 9.30 28.29 4.14
C THR A 356 8.38 29.49 3.94
N GLY A 357 8.99 30.67 3.95
CA GLY A 357 8.32 31.95 3.78
C GLY A 357 7.93 32.21 2.32
N GLU A 358 6.99 33.16 2.21
CA GLU A 358 6.40 33.72 0.98
C GLU A 358 5.32 32.85 0.33
N ASP A 359 4.11 32.92 0.90
CA ASP A 359 2.89 33.33 0.20
C ASP A 359 1.76 33.46 1.25
N ALA A 360 1.51 34.69 1.69
CA ALA A 360 0.36 35.03 2.50
C ALA A 360 -0.87 35.12 1.57
N GLU A 361 -1.86 34.24 1.73
CA GLU A 361 -3.29 34.54 1.55
C GLU A 361 -4.21 33.30 1.72
N LEU A 362 -5.13 33.43 2.69
CA LEU A 362 -6.38 32.69 2.89
C LEU A 362 -6.29 31.29 3.50
N GLU A 363 -5.89 31.23 4.78
CA GLU A 363 -6.49 30.29 5.72
C GLU A 363 -7.90 30.78 6.10
N GLU A 364 -8.87 30.62 5.20
CA GLU A 364 -10.26 30.64 5.65
C GLU A 364 -10.55 29.28 6.29
N GLY A 365 -10.41 29.24 7.62
CA GLY A 365 -10.93 28.16 8.44
C GLY A 365 -12.40 27.94 8.10
N ILE A 366 -12.73 26.76 7.57
CA ILE A 366 -14.10 26.37 7.28
C ILE A 366 -14.84 26.34 8.62
N GLN A 367 -15.66 27.36 8.88
CA GLN A 367 -16.55 27.40 10.03
C GLN A 367 -17.57 26.27 9.84
N ILE A 368 -17.39 25.18 10.59
CA ILE A 368 -18.36 24.11 10.70
C ILE A 368 -19.56 24.72 11.45
N LYS A 369 -20.56 25.18 10.71
CA LYS A 369 -21.84 25.60 11.30
C LYS A 369 -22.51 24.33 11.83
N ASP A 370 -22.86 24.34 13.12
CA ASP A 370 -23.56 23.23 13.79
C ASP A 370 -24.96 23.05 13.21
N ASN A 371 -25.02 22.35 12.08
CA ASN A 371 -26.26 22.06 11.39
C ASN A 371 -26.60 20.58 11.61
N ASN A 372 -27.70 20.35 12.34
CA ASN A 372 -28.22 19.05 12.78
C ASN A 372 -28.65 18.08 11.65
N ASN A 373 -28.19 18.28 10.40
CA ASN A 373 -28.52 17.42 9.27
C ASN A 373 -27.41 16.39 9.00
N PRO A 374 -27.74 15.09 8.92
CA PRO A 374 -26.76 14.05 8.62
C PRO A 374 -26.16 14.28 7.22
N GLY A 375 -24.83 14.31 7.13
CA GLY A 375 -24.09 14.41 5.86
C GLY A 375 -23.76 15.83 5.40
N GLU A 376 -24.17 16.88 6.11
CA GLU A 376 -23.89 18.26 5.71
C GLU A 376 -22.40 18.62 5.84
N VAL A 377 -21.74 18.18 6.92
CA VAL A 377 -20.30 18.34 7.11
C VAL A 377 -19.54 17.70 5.95
N GLY A 378 -19.94 16.51 5.52
CA GLY A 378 -19.35 15.83 4.36
C GLY A 378 -19.48 16.63 3.06
N LYS A 379 -20.63 17.30 2.83
CA LYS A 379 -20.82 18.17 1.66
C LYS A 379 -19.89 19.38 1.69
N GLN A 380 -19.78 20.06 2.84
CA GLN A 380 -18.87 21.20 3.01
C GLN A 380 -17.40 20.80 2.78
N LEU A 381 -16.98 19.65 3.32
CA LEU A 381 -15.63 19.13 3.10
C LEU A 381 -15.38 18.82 1.62
N ARG A 382 -16.38 18.28 0.91
CA ARG A 382 -16.30 18.04 -0.54
C ARG A 382 -16.19 19.34 -1.33
N GLU A 383 -16.99 20.34 -1.02
CA GLU A 383 -16.93 21.67 -1.65
C GLU A 383 -15.56 22.32 -1.44
N GLY A 384 -15.00 22.24 -0.23
CA GLY A 384 -13.65 22.74 0.06
C GLY A 384 -12.55 22.03 -0.75
N ILE A 385 -12.69 20.73 -1.01
CA ILE A 385 -11.76 20.02 -1.92
C ILE A 385 -11.86 20.57 -3.33
N VAL A 386 -13.08 20.74 -3.85
CA VAL A 386 -13.30 21.24 -5.21
C VAL A 386 -12.72 22.64 -5.37
N GLN A 387 -12.97 23.54 -4.41
CA GLN A 387 -12.41 24.89 -4.41
C GLN A 387 -10.88 24.89 -4.37
N ALA A 388 -10.26 24.08 -3.50
CA ALA A 388 -8.81 23.97 -3.42
C ALA A 388 -8.20 23.42 -4.73
N LEU A 389 -8.89 22.51 -5.41
CA LEU A 389 -8.45 21.97 -6.70
C LEU A 389 -8.61 22.98 -7.83
N MET A 390 -9.69 23.76 -7.84
CA MET A 390 -9.88 24.86 -8.79
C MET A 390 -8.79 25.92 -8.62
N LYS A 391 -8.54 26.38 -7.39
CA LYS A 391 -7.45 27.33 -7.08
C LYS A 391 -6.07 26.79 -7.49
N ALA A 392 -5.85 25.47 -7.39
CA ALA A 392 -4.59 24.86 -7.80
C ALA A 392 -4.41 24.75 -9.34
N GLN A 393 -5.52 24.72 -10.08
CA GLN A 393 -5.51 24.69 -11.54
C GLN A 393 -5.38 26.09 -12.16
N GLU A 394 -5.67 27.14 -11.40
CA GLU A 394 -5.46 28.51 -11.85
C GLU A 394 -3.97 28.76 -12.10
N PRO A 395 -3.59 29.25 -13.30
CA PRO A 395 -2.21 29.61 -13.55
C PRO A 395 -1.81 30.77 -12.63
N PRO A 396 -0.56 30.81 -12.13
CA PRO A 396 -0.10 31.94 -11.34
C PRO A 396 -0.23 33.23 -12.18
N PRO A 397 -0.55 34.37 -11.54
CA PRO A 397 -0.62 35.64 -12.24
C PRO A 397 0.73 35.91 -12.92
N ALA A 398 0.67 36.47 -14.13
CA ALA A 398 1.88 36.72 -14.91
C ALA A 398 2.86 37.58 -14.08
N PRO A 399 4.13 37.17 -13.95
CA PRO A 399 5.08 37.94 -13.16
C PRO A 399 5.22 39.33 -13.77
N ILE A 400 5.00 40.36 -12.95
CA ILE A 400 5.25 41.75 -13.36
C ILE A 400 6.74 41.85 -13.65
N LYS A 401 7.10 42.36 -14.83
CA LYS A 401 8.50 42.63 -15.18
C LYS A 401 9.05 43.65 -14.18
N LYS A 402 9.80 43.16 -13.18
CA LYS A 402 10.45 44.02 -12.19
C LYS A 402 11.40 44.94 -12.95
N ALA A 403 11.18 46.25 -12.86
CA ALA A 403 12.09 47.21 -13.45
C ALA A 403 13.48 47.00 -12.86
N LEU A 404 14.50 47.11 -13.71
CA LEU A 404 15.88 47.11 -13.22
C LEU A 404 16.04 48.23 -12.19
N PRO A 405 16.82 48.00 -11.11
CA PRO A 405 17.19 49.07 -10.21
C PRO A 405 17.78 50.23 -11.00
N ILE A 406 17.42 51.46 -10.63
CA ILE A 406 17.97 52.66 -11.25
C ILE A 406 19.50 52.57 -11.17
N PRO A 407 20.23 52.75 -12.29
CA PRO A 407 21.69 52.82 -12.29
C PRO A 407 22.17 54.08 -11.53
N GLU A 408 22.17 54.02 -10.20
CA GLU A 408 22.73 55.06 -9.37
C GLU A 408 24.18 54.70 -9.00
N GLU A 409 25.13 55.57 -9.39
CA GLU A 409 26.53 55.46 -8.99
C GLU A 409 26.72 55.87 -7.53
N ARG A 410 26.16 55.08 -6.60
CA ARG A 410 26.40 55.28 -5.17
C ARG A 410 27.80 54.77 -4.82
N SER A 411 28.51 55.49 -3.96
CA SER A 411 29.79 55.03 -3.43
C SER A 411 29.60 53.72 -2.65
N LYS A 412 30.40 52.70 -2.98
CA LYS A 412 30.33 51.40 -2.30
C LYS A 412 30.78 51.54 -0.85
N ALA A 413 29.99 51.03 0.09
CA ALA A 413 30.39 50.97 1.49
C ALA A 413 31.63 50.08 1.66
N LYS A 414 32.70 50.63 2.26
CA LYS A 414 33.94 49.87 2.53
C LYS A 414 33.72 49.00 3.77
N ARG A 415 33.65 47.68 3.59
CA ARG A 415 33.55 46.69 4.68
C ARG A 415 34.86 45.92 4.82
N GLY A 416 35.38 45.88 6.05
CA GLY A 416 36.47 44.99 6.45
C GLY A 416 35.92 43.69 7.06
N GLY A 417 36.73 42.64 7.11
CA GLY A 417 36.42 41.42 7.84
C GLY A 417 36.81 40.14 7.10
N LYS A 418 37.03 39.06 7.86
CA LYS A 418 37.46 37.75 7.31
C LYS A 418 36.47 37.17 6.30
N ARG A 419 35.16 37.27 6.57
CA ARG A 419 34.10 36.79 5.66
C ARG A 419 34.05 37.61 4.37
N HIS A 420 34.13 38.94 4.48
CA HIS A 420 34.12 39.82 3.31
C HIS A 420 35.39 39.68 2.47
N ARG A 421 36.57 39.46 3.09
CA ARG A 421 37.82 39.13 2.40
C ARG A 421 37.73 37.81 1.64
N ARG A 422 37.22 36.74 2.26
CA ARG A 422 37.01 35.45 1.58
C ARG A 422 36.04 35.53 0.40
N GLN A 423 34.92 36.24 0.54
CA GLN A 423 33.97 36.44 -0.56
C GLN A 423 34.60 37.26 -1.70
N LYS A 424 35.41 38.27 -1.34
CA LYS A 424 36.16 39.09 -2.29
C LYS A 424 37.25 38.27 -3.00
N GLU A 425 37.98 37.42 -2.29
CA GLU A 425 38.98 36.50 -2.85
C GLU A 425 38.38 35.50 -3.86
N GLN A 426 37.11 35.08 -3.68
CA GLN A 426 36.41 34.20 -4.63
C GLN A 426 36.04 34.88 -5.95
N GLN A 427 35.76 36.19 -5.92
CA GLN A 427 35.29 36.96 -7.07
C GLN A 427 36.38 37.81 -7.73
N GLU A 428 37.41 38.19 -6.98
CA GLU A 428 38.52 38.97 -7.50
C GLU A 428 39.49 38.08 -8.27
N MET A 429 40.06 38.65 -9.34
CA MET A 429 41.16 38.04 -10.06
C MET A 429 42.28 37.69 -9.06
N THR A 430 42.70 36.42 -9.10
CA THR A 430 43.78 35.95 -8.24
C THR A 430 45.06 36.73 -8.55
N GLU A 431 45.97 36.81 -7.59
CA GLU A 431 47.23 37.55 -7.80
C GLU A 431 48.05 36.98 -8.95
N ILE A 432 47.99 35.67 -9.15
CA ILE A 432 48.60 34.96 -10.28
C ILE A 432 47.97 35.42 -11.60
N GLN A 433 46.63 35.45 -11.70
CA GLN A 433 45.96 35.95 -12.90
C GLN A 433 46.25 37.44 -13.14
N LYS A 434 46.35 38.26 -12.08
CA LYS A 434 46.77 39.67 -12.20
C LYS A 434 48.20 39.81 -12.72
N GLN A 435 49.10 38.88 -12.40
CA GLN A 435 50.47 38.85 -12.93
C GLN A 435 50.51 38.34 -14.37
N LEU A 436 49.73 37.31 -14.72
CA LEU A 436 49.61 36.81 -16.09
C LEU A 436 49.01 37.87 -17.03
N ASN A 437 48.10 38.71 -16.53
CA ASN A 437 47.54 39.82 -17.29
C ASN A 437 48.50 41.02 -17.45
N ARG A 438 49.72 40.97 -16.88
CA ARG A 438 50.73 42.01 -17.09
C ARG A 438 51.59 41.63 -18.29
N MET A 439 51.39 42.37 -19.38
CA MET A 439 52.17 42.15 -20.59
C MET A 439 53.52 42.88 -20.52
N LYS A 440 54.62 42.22 -20.91
CA LYS A 440 55.92 42.90 -21.06
C LYS A 440 56.00 43.61 -22.40
N PHE A 441 56.28 44.91 -22.38
CA PHE A 441 56.37 45.70 -23.60
C PHE A 441 57.68 45.40 -24.35
N GLY A 442 57.57 45.06 -25.64
CA GLY A 442 58.72 44.83 -26.53
C GLY A 442 59.34 43.44 -26.46
N GLU A 443 58.85 42.55 -25.59
CA GLU A 443 59.23 41.13 -25.53
C GLU A 443 58.07 40.26 -26.02
N GLN A 444 58.37 39.21 -26.80
CA GLN A 444 57.35 38.24 -27.21
C GLN A 444 57.08 37.29 -26.05
N GLU A 445 55.81 37.08 -25.71
CA GLU A 445 55.42 36.27 -24.56
C GLU A 445 55.25 34.78 -24.90
N ASP A 446 55.54 33.94 -23.91
CA ASP A 446 55.38 32.50 -23.99
C ASP A 446 53.89 32.13 -23.92
N THR A 447 53.24 32.05 -25.09
CA THR A 447 51.85 31.60 -25.19
C THR A 447 51.77 30.08 -25.03
N VAL A 448 51.30 29.60 -23.88
CA VAL A 448 50.93 28.18 -23.70
C VAL A 448 49.48 27.99 -24.13
N GLY A 449 49.23 28.05 -25.42
CA GLY A 449 48.00 27.50 -25.99
C GLY A 449 48.10 25.98 -26.06
N LEU A 450 46.98 25.26 -25.96
CA LEU A 450 46.87 23.93 -26.59
C LEU A 450 47.20 24.13 -28.07
N LYS A 451 48.47 23.91 -28.42
CA LYS A 451 48.93 23.98 -29.79
C LYS A 451 48.28 22.82 -30.54
N GLY A 452 47.23 23.16 -31.28
CA GLY A 452 46.95 22.50 -32.55
C GLY A 452 45.47 22.26 -32.79
N LYS A 453 44.91 23.06 -33.70
CA LYS A 453 43.60 22.87 -34.35
C LYS A 453 42.38 23.21 -33.52
#